data_AF-A0A504YJN1-F1
#
_entry.id   AF-A0A504YJN1-F1
#
_cell.length_a   1.000
_cell.length_b   1.000
_cell.length_c   1.000
_cell.angle_alpha   90.00
_cell.angle_beta   90.00
_cell.angle_gamma   90.00
#
_symmetry.space_group_name_H-M   'P 1'
#
loop_
_entity.id
_entity.type
_entity.pdbx_description
1 polymer ?
#
loop_
_entity_poly.entity_id
_entity_poly.type
_entity_poly.pdbx_seq_one_letter_code
_entity_poly.pdbx_strand_id
1 'polypeptide(L)'
;MTVLDKKSSDLRLFLVYSVSFLNIMEFSGEVQPIDQHQIEMEQKRMDIACLRRNLEISRLPLSKTIEAISNHCFENAQSDPLLAPPRDNPYKVRRSCTVF
;
A
#
# COMPACT_ATOMS: atom_id res chain seq x y z
N MET A 1 20.62 -4.22 4.22
CA MET A 1 20.28 -2.78 4.24
C MET A 1 19.48 -2.44 2.99
N THR A 2 18.20 -2.81 2.90
CA THR A 2 17.30 -2.47 1.77
C THR A 2 15.84 -2.66 2.20
N VAL A 3 15.36 -1.85 3.16
CA VAL A 3 13.95 -1.88 3.63
C VAL A 3 13.20 -0.60 3.24
N LEU A 4 13.85 0.38 2.60
CA LEU A 4 13.26 1.70 2.37
C LEU A 4 12.57 1.93 1.01
N ASP A 5 12.66 1.03 0.03
CA ASP A 5 12.15 1.34 -1.33
C ASP A 5 10.72 0.85 -1.65
N LYS A 6 10.15 -0.02 -0.82
CA LYS A 6 8.89 -0.71 -1.19
C LYS A 6 7.66 0.19 -1.13
N LYS A 7 7.62 1.15 -0.20
CA LYS A 7 6.55 2.17 -0.13
C LYS A 7 6.57 3.16 -1.31
N SER A 8 7.74 3.38 -1.93
CA SER A 8 7.88 4.29 -3.08
C SER A 8 7.23 3.72 -4.34
N SER A 9 7.21 2.39 -4.48
CA SER A 9 6.75 1.71 -5.70
C SER A 9 5.22 1.71 -5.85
N ASP A 10 4.49 1.51 -4.74
CA ASP A 10 3.02 1.51 -4.75
C ASP A 10 2.44 2.93 -4.93
N LEU A 11 3.07 3.94 -4.32
CA LEU A 11 2.73 5.34 -4.58
C LEU A 11 3.01 5.73 -6.04
N ARG A 12 4.07 5.20 -6.65
CA ARG A 12 4.35 5.42 -8.09
C ARG A 12 3.30 4.77 -8.97
N LEU A 13 2.80 3.57 -8.66
CA LEU A 13 1.75 2.92 -9.46
C LEU A 13 0.42 3.68 -9.37
N PHE A 14 0.06 4.15 -8.18
CA PHE A 14 -1.12 4.99 -7.97
C PHE A 14 -0.98 6.37 -8.66
N LEU A 15 0.22 6.96 -8.62
CA LEU A 15 0.52 8.21 -9.32
C LEU A 15 0.52 8.05 -10.84
N VAL A 16 1.03 6.93 -11.38
CA VAL A 16 0.98 6.66 -12.82
C VAL A 16 -0.47 6.53 -13.31
N TYR A 17 -1.33 5.80 -12.56
CA TYR A 17 -2.76 5.71 -12.89
C TYR A 17 -3.48 7.07 -12.85
N SER A 18 -3.18 7.92 -11.86
CA SER A 18 -3.80 9.24 -11.72
C SER A 18 -3.25 10.29 -12.69
N VAL A 19 -1.96 10.24 -13.05
CA VAL A 19 -1.35 11.12 -14.06
C VAL A 19 -1.78 10.74 -15.48
N SER A 20 -1.98 9.46 -15.78
CA SER A 20 -2.59 9.03 -17.05
C SER A 20 -4.04 9.50 -17.19
N PHE A 21 -4.82 9.48 -16.11
CA PHE A 21 -6.20 9.99 -16.10
C PHE A 21 -6.26 11.52 -16.30
N LEU A 22 -5.30 12.27 -15.72
CA LEU A 22 -5.21 13.72 -15.87
C LEU A 22 -4.75 14.14 -17.29
N ASN A 23 -3.81 13.43 -17.90
CA ASN A 23 -3.32 13.72 -19.26
C ASN A 23 -4.40 13.52 -20.35
N ILE A 24 -5.43 12.71 -20.09
CA ILE A 24 -6.57 12.55 -21.02
C ILE A 24 -7.45 13.81 -21.06
N MET A 25 -7.46 14.64 -20.01
CA MET A 25 -8.25 15.89 -19.97
C MET A 25 -7.51 17.12 -20.53
N GLU A 26 -6.20 17.05 -20.80
CA GLU A 26 -5.39 18.23 -21.17
C GLU A 26 -5.00 18.32 -22.65
N PHE A 27 -5.49 17.43 -23.52
CA PHE A 27 -5.18 17.50 -24.96
C PHE A 27 -6.17 18.42 -25.71
N SER A 28 -5.62 19.54 -26.16
CA SER A 28 -6.24 20.65 -26.88
C SER A 28 -7.22 20.28 -28.00
N GLY A 29 -8.44 20.82 -27.89
CA GLY A 29 -9.07 21.60 -28.95
C GLY A 29 -9.11 21.05 -30.38
N GLU A 30 -9.55 19.81 -30.57
CA GLU A 30 -10.29 19.33 -31.75
C GLU A 30 -10.83 17.94 -31.40
N VAL A 31 -12.15 17.81 -31.20
CA VAL A 31 -12.77 16.53 -30.85
C VAL A 31 -12.90 15.69 -32.11
N GLN A 32 -11.81 15.03 -32.49
CA GLN A 32 -11.91 13.85 -33.35
C GLN A 32 -12.73 12.81 -32.57
N PRO A 33 -13.72 12.15 -33.19
CA PRO A 33 -14.49 11.11 -32.52
C PRO A 33 -13.50 10.03 -32.10
N ILE A 34 -13.24 9.94 -30.79
CA ILE A 34 -12.32 8.95 -30.27
C ILE A 34 -12.94 7.60 -30.60
N ASP A 35 -12.26 6.84 -31.45
CA ASP A 35 -12.69 5.52 -31.85
C ASP A 35 -12.72 4.64 -30.59
N GLN A 36 -13.92 4.33 -30.10
CA GLN A 36 -14.16 3.53 -28.92
C GLN A 36 -13.37 2.21 -28.97
N HIS A 37 -13.19 1.66 -30.18
CA HIS A 37 -12.36 0.48 -30.40
C HIS A 37 -10.88 0.72 -30.09
N GLN A 38 -10.33 1.88 -30.42
CA GLN A 38 -8.93 2.23 -30.13
C GLN A 38 -8.69 2.42 -28.63
N ILE A 39 -9.63 3.02 -27.90
CA ILE A 39 -9.56 3.13 -26.44
C ILE A 39 -9.52 1.73 -25.81
N GLU A 40 -10.42 0.85 -26.24
CA GLU A 40 -10.48 -0.52 -25.72
C GLU A 40 -9.22 -1.32 -26.03
N MET A 41 -8.64 -1.13 -27.21
CA MET A 41 -7.39 -1.75 -27.61
C MET A 41 -6.20 -1.26 -26.78
N GLU A 42 -6.14 0.04 -26.48
CA GLU A 42 -5.08 0.61 -25.66
C GLU A 42 -5.20 0.16 -24.20
N GLN A 43 -6.41 0.11 -23.65
CA GLN A 43 -6.65 -0.45 -22.31
C GLN A 43 -6.16 -1.90 -22.22
N LYS A 44 -6.49 -2.74 -23.21
CA LYS A 44 -6.04 -4.14 -23.25
C LYS A 44 -4.51 -4.26 -23.32
N ARG A 45 -3.84 -3.35 -24.04
CA ARG A 45 -2.37 -3.31 -24.08
C ARG A 45 -1.78 -2.96 -22.73
N MET A 46 -2.36 -1.98 -22.03
CA MET A 46 -1.96 -1.63 -20.67
C MET A 46 -2.16 -2.80 -19.70
N ASP A 47 -3.30 -3.50 -19.79
CA ASP A 47 -3.58 -4.68 -18.96
C ASP A 47 -2.56 -5.79 -19.20
N ILE A 48 -2.22 -6.07 -20.48
CA ILE A 48 -1.18 -7.05 -20.83
C ILE A 48 0.18 -6.66 -20.26
N ALA A 49 0.55 -5.38 -20.35
CA ALA A 49 1.81 -4.88 -19.79
C ALA A 49 1.85 -5.06 -18.26
N CYS A 50 0.74 -4.76 -17.58
CA CYS A 50 0.58 -4.99 -16.14
C CYS A 50 0.73 -6.47 -15.77
N LEU A 51 0.06 -7.36 -16.50
CA LEU A 51 0.13 -8.81 -16.28
C LEU A 51 1.54 -9.34 -16.48
N ARG A 52 2.25 -8.91 -17.54
CA ARG A 52 3.65 -9.29 -17.78
C ARG A 52 4.55 -8.88 -16.62
N ARG A 53 4.42 -7.65 -16.15
CA ARG A 53 5.17 -7.17 -14.97
C ARG A 53 4.87 -8.00 -13.72
N ASN A 54 3.61 -8.36 -13.50
CA ASN A 54 3.22 -9.17 -12.34
C ASN A 54 3.79 -10.60 -12.37
N LEU A 55 4.04 -11.15 -13.57
CA LEU A 55 4.68 -12.47 -13.74
C LEU A 55 6.18 -12.44 -13.38
N GLU A 56 6.84 -11.30 -13.52
CA GLU A 56 8.27 -11.14 -13.18
C GLU A 56 8.51 -11.08 -11.67
N ILE A 57 7.45 -11.00 -10.85
CA ILE A 57 7.57 -10.94 -9.39
C ILE A 57 8.00 -12.31 -8.85
N SER A 58 9.23 -12.38 -8.36
CA SER A 58 9.70 -13.52 -7.58
C SER A 58 8.97 -13.61 -6.24
N ARG A 59 8.30 -14.74 -6.00
CA ARG A 59 7.50 -14.98 -4.79
C ARG A 59 8.30 -15.75 -3.74
N LEU A 60 8.14 -15.36 -2.49
CA LEU A 60 8.68 -16.14 -1.37
C LEU A 60 7.77 -17.35 -1.06
N PRO A 61 8.33 -18.47 -0.59
CA PRO A 61 7.53 -19.58 -0.09
C PRO A 61 6.60 -19.13 1.04
N LEU A 62 5.37 -19.65 1.04
CA LEU A 62 4.36 -19.27 2.02
C LEU A 62 4.80 -19.61 3.45
N SER A 63 5.41 -20.78 3.65
CA SER A 63 5.93 -21.21 4.95
C SER A 63 6.93 -20.22 5.55
N LYS A 64 7.90 -19.78 4.75
CA LYS A 64 8.90 -18.77 5.18
C LYS A 64 8.28 -17.43 5.48
N THR A 65 7.26 -17.04 4.71
CA THR A 65 6.53 -15.79 4.93
C THR A 65 5.77 -15.83 6.25
N ILE A 66 5.07 -16.93 6.52
CA ILE A 66 4.32 -17.13 7.77
C ILE A 66 5.27 -17.13 8.96
N GLU A 67 6.38 -17.88 8.87
CA GLU A 67 7.41 -17.93 9.92
C GLU A 67 7.95 -16.52 10.23
N ALA A 68 8.33 -15.76 9.21
CA ALA A 68 8.85 -14.41 9.38
C ALA A 68 7.85 -13.46 10.07
N ILE A 69 6.58 -13.52 9.66
CA ILE A 69 5.50 -12.73 10.29
C ILE A 69 5.29 -13.16 11.73
N SER A 70 5.22 -14.47 11.97
CA SER A 70 5.01 -15.04 13.29
C SER A 70 6.12 -14.63 14.26
N ASN A 71 7.38 -14.77 13.84
CA ASN A 71 8.54 -14.42 14.65
C ASN A 71 8.52 -12.92 14.99
N HIS A 72 8.24 -12.06 14.00
CA HIS A 72 8.12 -10.63 14.24
C HIS A 72 7.04 -10.30 15.28
N CYS A 73 5.87 -10.94 15.21
CA CYS A 73 4.82 -10.74 16.20
C CYS A 73 5.25 -11.19 17.60
N PHE A 74 5.88 -12.36 17.74
CA PHE A 74 6.31 -12.87 19.04
C PHE A 74 7.43 -12.06 19.68
N GLU A 75 8.41 -11.62 18.90
CA GLU A 75 9.52 -10.77 19.37
C GLU A 75 9.02 -9.45 19.95
N ASN A 76 7.94 -8.88 19.38
CA ASN A 76 7.43 -7.57 19.75
C ASN A 76 6.20 -7.62 20.68
N ALA A 77 5.61 -8.80 20.91
CA ALA A 77 4.37 -8.95 21.66
C ALA A 77 4.40 -8.33 23.08
N GLN A 78 5.54 -8.41 23.77
CA GLN A 78 5.69 -7.84 25.12
C GLN A 78 5.80 -6.32 25.13
N SER A 79 6.18 -5.71 24.00
CA SER A 79 6.28 -4.26 23.85
C SER A 79 4.99 -3.62 23.32
N ASP A 80 4.05 -4.44 22.84
CA ASP A 80 2.75 -3.97 22.37
C ASP A 80 1.86 -3.63 23.58
N PRO A 81 1.51 -2.36 23.80
CA PRO A 81 0.73 -1.93 24.95
C PRO A 81 -0.74 -2.37 24.90
N LEU A 82 -1.21 -2.92 23.78
CA LEU A 82 -2.55 -3.51 23.66
C LEU A 82 -2.55 -5.00 24.01
N LEU A 83 -1.44 -5.70 23.77
CA LEU A 83 -1.27 -7.10 24.16
C LEU A 83 -0.74 -7.24 25.59
N ALA A 84 0.17 -6.35 26.01
CA ALA A 84 0.73 -6.26 27.35
C ALA A 84 0.50 -4.85 27.94
N PRO A 85 -0.69 -4.58 28.51
CA PRO A 85 -1.06 -3.26 28.97
C PRO A 85 -0.12 -2.69 30.04
N PRO A 86 0.49 -1.51 29.82
CA PRO A 86 1.35 -0.89 30.81
C PRO A 86 0.53 -0.37 32.00
N ARG A 87 1.14 -0.39 33.19
CA ARG A 87 0.51 0.13 34.42
C ARG A 87 0.23 1.63 34.33
N ASP A 88 1.13 2.36 33.68
CA ASP A 88 1.08 3.82 33.53
C ASP A 88 0.42 4.22 32.21
N ASN A 89 -0.82 3.77 32.01
CA ASN A 89 -1.60 4.19 30.86
C ASN A 89 -1.90 5.71 30.97
N PRO A 90 -1.41 6.56 30.04
CA PRO A 90 -1.62 8.01 30.08
C PRO A 90 -3.10 8.41 29.94
N TYR A 91 -3.94 7.51 29.43
CA TYR A 91 -5.38 7.69 29.27
C TYR A 91 -6.19 7.18 30.47
N LYS A 92 -5.53 6.75 31.56
CA LYS A 92 -6.23 6.31 32.77
C LYS A 92 -6.96 7.48 33.42
N VAL A 93 -8.20 7.24 33.85
CA VAL A 93 -8.99 8.23 34.59
C VAL A 93 -8.23 8.63 35.86
N ARG A 94 -7.93 9.94 35.99
CA ARG A 94 -7.30 10.49 37.19
C ARG A 94 -8.32 10.46 38.33
N ARG A 95 -8.00 9.74 39.40
CA ARG A 95 -8.78 9.84 40.65
C ARG A 95 -8.44 11.17 41.31
N SER A 96 -9.44 11.95 41.69
CA SER A 96 -9.24 13.12 42.55
C SER A 96 -8.73 12.64 43.90
N CYS A 97 -7.56 13.10 44.31
CA CYS A 97 -7.04 12.84 45.64
C CYS A 97 -7.47 14.02 46.53
N THR A 98 -8.39 13.78 47.47
CA THR A 98 -8.67 14.73 48.54
C THR A 98 -7.57 14.58 49.59
N VAL A 99 -6.75 15.62 49.75
CA VAL A 99 -5.79 15.72 50.86
C VAL A 99 -6.57 16.30 52.04
N PHE A 100 -6.59 15.58 53.16
CA PHE A 100 -7.12 16.06 54.45
C PHE A 100 -6.01 16.69 55.27
#